data_AF-A0A818BTI6-F1
#
_entry.id   AF-A0A818BTI6-F1
#
_cell.length_a   1.000
_cell.length_b   1.000
_cell.length_c   1.000
_cell.angle_alpha   90.00
_cell.angle_beta   90.00
_cell.angle_gamma   90.00
#
_symmetry.space_group_name_H-M   'P 1'
#
loop_
_entity.id
_entity.type
_entity.pdbx_description
1 polymer ?
#
loop_
_entity_poly.entity_id
_entity_poly.type
_entity_poly.pdbx_seq_one_letter_code
_entity_poly.pdbx_strand_id
1 'polypeptide(L)'
;MLNEIQVKCTLCGETNLQRGNFQNHINNLCPKADVSCSINSDMSCSWIGSRDQLEIHQSECKIYQSKLMKEINCVKDQRSEILTVDRRENLVNGK
;
A
#
# COMPACT_ATOMS: atom_id res chain seq x y z
N MET A 1 11.20 -8.97 -33.30
CA MET A 1 11.32 -8.53 -31.89
C MET A 1 10.46 -9.45 -31.02
N LEU A 2 11.02 -10.06 -29.96
CA LEU A 2 10.31 -11.09 -29.18
C LEU A 2 9.33 -10.51 -28.12
N ASN A 3 9.55 -9.25 -27.73
CA ASN A 3 8.82 -8.59 -26.63
C ASN A 3 7.41 -8.14 -27.03
N GLU A 4 7.16 -7.95 -28.32
CA GLU A 4 5.88 -7.50 -28.89
C GLU A 4 4.87 -8.64 -29.07
N ILE A 5 5.30 -9.88 -28.82
CA ILE A 5 4.42 -11.05 -28.88
C ILE A 5 3.33 -10.90 -27.83
N GLN A 6 2.07 -10.97 -28.27
CA GLN A 6 0.92 -10.97 -27.39
C GLN A 6 0.76 -12.34 -26.73
N VAL A 7 0.48 -12.33 -25.43
CA VAL A 7 0.25 -13.50 -24.60
C VAL A 7 -1.03 -13.31 -23.79
N LYS A 8 -1.55 -14.43 -23.28
CA LYS A 8 -2.71 -14.46 -22.39
C LYS A 8 -2.26 -14.80 -20.97
N CYS A 9 -2.78 -14.10 -19.97
CA CYS A 9 -2.61 -14.48 -18.58
C CYS A 9 -3.46 -15.70 -18.24
N THR A 10 -2.83 -16.72 -17.68
CA THR A 10 -3.50 -17.96 -17.26
C THR A 10 -4.23 -17.82 -15.92
N LEU A 11 -3.89 -16.81 -15.11
CA LEU A 11 -4.49 -16.58 -13.79
C LEU A 11 -5.79 -15.77 -13.89
N CYS A 12 -5.76 -14.62 -14.57
CA CYS A 12 -6.93 -13.74 -14.71
C CYS A 12 -7.63 -13.81 -16.07
N GLY A 13 -7.03 -14.48 -17.06
CA GLY A 13 -7.59 -14.61 -18.40
C GLY A 13 -7.36 -13.41 -19.33
N GLU A 14 -6.73 -12.33 -18.85
CA GLU A 14 -6.46 -11.12 -19.65
C GLU A 14 -5.62 -11.45 -20.90
N THR A 15 -6.04 -10.91 -22.04
CA THR A 15 -5.42 -11.13 -23.35
C THR A 15 -4.67 -9.88 -23.81
N ASN A 16 -3.97 -9.97 -24.95
CA ASN A 16 -3.21 -8.85 -25.54
C ASN A 16 -2.06 -8.31 -24.67
N LEU A 17 -1.59 -9.09 -23.69
CA LEU A 17 -0.43 -8.72 -22.88
C LEU A 17 0.84 -8.89 -23.71
N GLN A 18 1.71 -7.90 -23.74
CA GLN A 18 3.01 -8.08 -24.38
C GLN A 18 3.91 -8.98 -23.53
N ARG A 19 4.62 -9.92 -24.16
CA ARG A 19 5.60 -10.80 -23.47
C ARG A 19 6.57 -10.00 -22.61
N GLY A 20 7.05 -8.86 -23.11
CA GLY A 20 7.95 -7.98 -22.35
C GLY A 20 7.33 -7.40 -21.07
N ASN A 21 6.00 -7.24 -21.03
CA ASN A 21 5.25 -6.68 -19.91
C ASN A 21 4.56 -7.75 -19.05
N PHE A 22 4.63 -9.02 -19.43
CA PHE A 22 3.91 -10.09 -18.76
C PHE A 22 4.33 -10.24 -17.29
N GLN A 23 5.63 -10.12 -16.99
CA GLN A 23 6.12 -10.18 -15.62
C GLN A 23 5.61 -9.02 -14.76
N ASN A 24 5.55 -7.81 -15.33
CA ASN A 24 4.97 -6.65 -14.64
C ASN A 24 3.48 -6.86 -14.35
N HIS A 25 2.74 -7.42 -15.31
CA HIS A 25 1.34 -7.80 -15.08
C HIS A 25 1.21 -8.75 -13.89
N ILE A 26 1.96 -9.87 -13.86
CA ILE A 26 1.89 -10.83 -12.75
C ILE A 26 2.24 -10.19 -11.41
N ASN A 27 3.30 -9.38 -11.36
CA ASN A 27 3.82 -8.83 -10.11
C ASN A 27 2.98 -7.69 -9.54
N ASN A 28 2.33 -6.88 -10.40
CA ASN A 28 1.77 -5.59 -9.97
C ASN A 28 0.29 -5.41 -10.33
N LEU A 29 -0.20 -6.06 -11.39
CA LEU A 29 -1.51 -5.74 -11.97
C LEU A 29 -2.51 -6.89 -11.89
N CYS A 30 -2.04 -8.14 -11.91
CA CYS A 30 -2.91 -9.30 -12.02
C CYS A 30 -3.79 -9.43 -10.77
N PRO A 31 -5.13 -9.35 -10.90
CA PRO A 31 -6.05 -9.44 -9.76
C PRO A 31 -6.06 -10.84 -9.14
N LYS A 32 -5.72 -11.86 -9.94
CA LYS A 32 -5.68 -13.28 -9.54
C LYS A 32 -4.28 -13.79 -9.20
N ALA A 33 -3.28 -12.91 -9.19
CA ALA A 33 -1.97 -13.29 -8.66
C ALA A 33 -2.05 -13.43 -7.14
N ASP A 34 -1.45 -14.49 -6.62
CA ASP A 34 -1.32 -14.68 -5.18
C ASP A 34 -0.36 -13.63 -4.61
N VAL A 35 -0.80 -12.99 -3.54
CA VAL A 35 -0.05 -11.99 -2.78
C VAL A 35 -0.15 -12.32 -1.30
N SER A 36 0.92 -12.02 -0.57
CA SER A 36 0.93 -12.08 0.88
C SER A 36 0.42 -10.77 1.49
N CYS A 37 -0.05 -10.86 2.74
CA CYS A 37 -0.32 -9.66 3.52
C CYS A 37 0.95 -8.81 3.64
N SER A 38 0.82 -7.49 3.50
CA SER A 38 1.94 -6.54 3.55
C SER A 38 2.61 -6.44 4.93
N ILE A 39 2.02 -7.04 5.98
CA ILE A 39 2.61 -7.07 7.31
C ILE A 39 3.36 -8.38 7.54
N ASN A 40 4.69 -8.28 7.46
CA ASN A 40 5.64 -9.38 7.62
C ASN A 40 6.63 -9.18 8.78
N SER A 41 6.37 -8.24 9.70
CA SER A 41 7.17 -8.02 10.92
C SER A 41 6.98 -9.14 11.97
N ASP A 42 7.58 -9.02 13.16
CA ASP A 42 7.64 -10.03 14.25
C ASP A 42 6.32 -10.78 14.57
N MET A 43 5.16 -10.19 14.27
CA MET A 43 3.89 -10.90 14.13
C MET A 43 3.53 -11.00 12.66
N SER A 44 3.95 -12.08 12.00
CA SER A 44 3.69 -12.30 10.58
C SER A 44 2.24 -12.72 10.37
N CYS A 45 1.52 -11.99 9.53
CA CYS A 45 0.26 -12.49 9.01
C CYS A 45 0.56 -13.58 7.96
N SER A 46 0.10 -14.81 8.19
CA SER A 46 0.33 -15.95 7.27
C SER A 46 -0.65 -15.99 6.09
N TRP A 47 -1.46 -14.95 5.89
CA TRP A 47 -2.44 -14.91 4.82
C TRP A 47 -1.73 -14.78 3.45
N ILE A 48 -2.13 -15.65 2.54
CA ILE A 48 -1.77 -15.64 1.12
C ILE A 48 -3.08 -15.84 0.36
N GLY A 49 -3.37 -14.98 -0.60
CA GLY A 49 -4.57 -15.08 -1.42
C GLY A 49 -4.50 -14.20 -2.66
N SER A 50 -5.55 -14.20 -3.46
CA SER A 50 -5.59 -13.40 -4.69
C SER A 50 -5.55 -11.90 -4.38
N ARG A 51 -4.87 -11.11 -5.24
CA ARG A 51 -4.74 -9.66 -5.08
C ARG A 51 -6.08 -8.93 -4.92
N ASP A 52 -7.12 -9.38 -5.62
CA ASP A 52 -8.47 -8.83 -5.49
C ASP A 52 -9.12 -9.07 -4.12
N GLN A 53 -8.64 -10.04 -3.34
CA GLN A 53 -9.08 -10.32 -1.98
C GLN A 53 -8.25 -9.59 -0.92
N LEU A 54 -7.13 -8.96 -1.30
CA LEU A 54 -6.20 -8.33 -0.36
C LEU A 54 -6.86 -7.20 0.44
N GLU A 55 -7.67 -6.36 -0.20
CA GLU A 55 -8.35 -5.25 0.48
C GLU A 55 -9.33 -5.75 1.55
N ILE A 56 -10.12 -6.77 1.21
CA ILE A 56 -11.04 -7.42 2.15
C ILE A 56 -10.24 -8.01 3.32
N HIS A 57 -9.17 -8.75 3.03
CA HIS A 57 -8.29 -9.28 4.06
C HIS A 57 -7.73 -8.17 4.96
N GLN A 58 -7.25 -7.06 4.41
CA GLN A 58 -6.70 -5.95 5.19
C GLN A 58 -7.73 -5.32 6.13
N SER A 59 -9.02 -5.29 5.74
CA SER A 59 -10.10 -4.80 6.60
C SER A 59 -10.36 -5.69 7.82
N GLU A 60 -10.11 -7.00 7.70
CA GLU A 60 -10.35 -8.00 8.76
C GLU A 60 -9.07 -8.42 9.51
N CYS A 61 -7.90 -8.13 8.94
CA CYS A 61 -6.61 -8.54 9.48
C CYS A 61 -6.24 -7.73 10.73
N LYS A 62 -6.41 -8.34 11.90
CA LYS A 62 -6.09 -7.72 13.21
C LYS A 62 -4.66 -7.18 13.28
N ILE A 63 -3.70 -7.88 12.66
CA ILE A 63 -2.29 -7.47 12.63
C ILE A 63 -2.11 -6.19 11.78
N TYR A 64 -2.73 -6.17 10.60
CA TYR A 64 -2.73 -4.99 9.71
C TYR A 64 -3.37 -3.78 10.39
N GLN A 65 -4.56 -3.95 10.95
CA GLN A 65 -5.28 -2.88 11.66
C GLN A 65 -4.49 -2.34 12.86
N SER A 66 -3.87 -3.23 13.65
CA SER A 66 -3.06 -2.83 14.80
C SER A 66 -1.84 -1.98 14.40
N LYS A 67 -1.20 -2.31 13.28
CA LYS A 67 -0.06 -1.54 12.77
C LYS A 67 -0.51 -0.17 12.23
N LEU A 68 -1.60 -0.13 11.47
CA LEU A 68 -2.16 1.11 10.94
C LEU A 68 -2.51 2.10 12.07
N MET A 69 -3.12 1.63 13.15
CA MET A 69 -3.43 2.48 14.31
C MET A 69 -2.19 3.05 14.99
N LYS A 70 -1.10 2.27 15.10
CA LYS A 70 0.18 2.75 15.65
C LYS A 70 0.79 3.86 14.79
N GLU A 71 0.76 3.69 13.48
CA GLU A 71 1.28 4.69 12.53
C GLU A 71 0.46 5.99 12.58
N ILE A 72 -0.87 5.91 12.64
CA ILE A 72 -1.75 7.08 12.78
C ILE A 72 -1.46 7.85 14.07
N ASN A 73 -1.27 7.15 15.19
CA ASN A 73 -0.99 7.80 16.47
C ASN A 73 0.37 8.50 16.48
N CYS A 74 1.40 7.93 15.83
CA CYS A 74 2.70 8.56 15.66
C CYS A 74 2.60 9.89 14.89
N VAL A 75 1.82 9.93 13.80
CA VAL A 75 1.64 11.16 12.99
C VAL A 75 0.84 12.22 13.75
N LYS A 76 -0.14 11.82 14.57
CA LYS A 76 -0.91 12.77 15.41
C LYS A 76 -0.03 13.45 16.44
N ASP A 77 0.85 12.69 17.08
CA ASP A 77 1.80 13.18 18.09
C ASP A 77 2.76 14.23 17.50
N GLN A 78 3.29 13.96 16.30
CA GLN A 78 4.15 14.91 15.56
C GLN A 78 3.42 16.19 15.13
N ARG A 79 2.11 16.12 14.82
CA ARG A 79 1.34 17.30 14.38
C ARG A 79 0.98 18.23 15.55
N SER A 80 0.82 17.72 16.77
CA SER A 80 0.57 18.55 17.96
C SER A 80 1.72 19.49 18.29
N GLU A 81 2.96 19.15 17.92
CA GLU A 81 4.13 20.00 18.19
C GLU A 81 4.18 21.23 17.25
N ILE A 82 3.66 21.13 16.02
CA ILE A 82 3.69 22.22 15.02
C ILE A 82 2.65 23.32 15.31
N LEU A 83 1.55 23.00 16.01
CA LEU A 83 0.48 23.98 16.30
C LEU A 83 0.79 24.94 17.47
N THR A 84 1.92 24.78 18.16
CA THR A 84 2.30 25.66 19.30
C THR A 84 3.21 26.83 18.94
N VAL A 85 3.71 26.90 17.69
CA VAL A 85 4.73 27.89 17.30
C VAL A 85 4.16 29.20 16.72
N ASP A 86 2.86 29.29 16.44
CA ASP A 86 2.23 30.43 15.74
C ASP A 86 1.81 31.62 16.63
N ARG A 87 2.28 31.72 17.89
CA ARG A 87 1.87 32.79 18.83
C ARG A 87 3.00 33.69 19.32
N ARG A 88 3.97 34.05 18.46
CA ARG A 88 5.00 35.05 18.82
C ARG A 88 5.45 35.95 17.65
N GLU A 89 4.54 36.51 16.86
CA GLU A 89 4.86 37.72 16.07
C GLU A 89 3.66 38.68 16.04
N ASN A 90 3.51 39.52 17.07
CA ASN A 90 2.73 40.78 17.02
C ASN A 90 2.96 41.60 18.30
N LEU A 91 4.21 41.96 18.59
CA LEU A 91 4.55 42.95 19.63
C LEU A 91 5.85 43.70 19.29
N VAL A 92 6.05 44.10 18.04
CA VAL A 92 7.00 45.19 17.71
C VAL A 92 6.48 45.96 16.50
N ASN A 93 5.77 47.05 16.76
CA ASN A 93 5.95 48.30 16.00
C ASN A 93 5.28 49.42 16.78
N GLY A 94 6.06 50.01 17.68
CA GLY A 94 5.79 51.35 18.18
C GLY A 94 6.17 52.37 17.13
N LYS A 95 5.29 53.36 16.94
CA LYS A 95 5.60 54.75 16.66
C LYS A 95 4.38 55.59 17.00
#